data_AF-A0A1G1ZL63-F1
#
_entry.id   AF-A0A1G1ZL63-F1
#
_cell.length_a   1.000
_cell.length_b   1.000
_cell.length_c   1.000
_cell.angle_alpha   90.00
_cell.angle_beta   90.00
_cell.angle_gamma   90.00
#
_symmetry.space_group_name_H-M   'P 1'
#
loop_
_entity.id
_entity.type
_entity.pdbx_description
1 polymer ?
#
loop_
_entity_poly.entity_id
_entity_poly.type
_entity_poly.pdbx_seq_one_letter_code
_entity_poly.pdbx_strand_id
1 'polypeptide(L)'
;MTIIEPNKNKIRLNPFLIAAVFCLIAIALLNIYIYNQNVNLKDLLNADNKKLEELEVANAEFKNNFYQTVDSRNLNALAKQLGLREERQPRYFDGESTDPLAYQ
;
A
#
# COMPACT_ATOMS: atom_id res chain seq x y z
N MET A 1 68.55 28.51 -49.71
CA MET A 1 67.96 27.48 -48.84
C MET A 1 66.67 28.05 -48.28
N THR A 2 65.52 27.57 -48.73
CA THR A 2 64.21 28.14 -48.37
C THR A 2 63.63 27.31 -47.23
N ILE A 3 63.55 27.89 -46.04
CA ILE A 3 63.00 27.24 -44.86
C ILE A 3 61.48 27.41 -44.92
N ILE A 4 60.77 26.30 -45.10
CA ILE A 4 59.31 26.26 -45.08
C ILE A 4 58.90 26.11 -43.61
N GLU A 5 58.34 27.16 -43.02
CA GLU A 5 57.75 27.07 -41.67
C GLU A 5 56.40 26.33 -41.75
N PRO A 6 56.18 25.28 -40.93
CA PRO A 6 54.90 24.61 -40.89
C PRO A 6 53.85 25.53 -40.25
N ASN A 7 52.67 25.58 -40.85
CA ASN A 7 51.54 26.35 -40.34
C ASN A 7 51.13 25.84 -38.94
N LYS A 8 51.50 26.59 -37.89
CA LYS A 8 51.23 26.27 -36.47
C LYS A 8 49.79 26.61 -36.06
N ASN A 9 48.81 26.44 -36.96
CA ASN A 9 47.41 26.71 -36.63
C ASN A 9 46.85 25.57 -35.76
N LYS A 10 47.15 25.63 -34.46
CA LYS A 10 46.52 24.75 -33.47
C LYS A 10 45.05 25.14 -33.41
N ILE A 11 44.17 24.24 -33.85
CA ILE A 11 42.72 24.39 -33.75
C ILE A 11 42.38 24.66 -32.28
N ARG A 12 42.14 25.93 -31.93
CA ARG A 12 41.72 26.34 -30.59
C ARG A 12 40.21 26.13 -30.49
N LEU A 13 39.81 24.93 -30.10
CA LEU A 13 38.41 24.66 -29.77
C LEU A 13 38.00 25.53 -28.58
N ASN A 14 36.89 26.26 -28.74
CA ASN A 14 36.36 27.10 -27.67
C ASN A 14 35.78 26.20 -26.56
N PRO A 15 36.30 26.25 -25.32
CA PRO A 15 35.82 25.41 -24.23
C PRO A 15 34.33 25.64 -23.94
N PHE A 16 33.79 26.82 -24.24
CA PHE A 16 32.37 27.11 -24.10
C PHE A 16 31.50 26.28 -25.05
N LEU A 17 31.95 26.08 -26.30
CA LEU A 17 31.24 25.25 -27.28
C LEU A 17 31.26 23.79 -26.86
N ILE A 18 32.39 23.30 -26.34
CA ILE A 18 32.49 21.92 -25.82
C ILE A 18 31.53 21.74 -24.64
N ALA A 19 31.54 22.66 -23.67
CA ALA A 19 30.65 22.61 -22.52
C ALA A 19 29.16 22.65 -22.92
N ALA A 20 28.80 23.46 -23.92
CA ALA A 20 27.43 23.53 -24.42
C ALA A 20 26.97 22.20 -25.03
N VAL A 21 27.83 21.52 -25.80
CA VAL A 21 27.52 20.20 -26.38
C VAL A 21 27.34 19.16 -25.28
N PHE A 22 28.22 19.12 -24.27
CA PHE A 22 28.06 18.21 -23.13
C PHE A 22 26.80 18.49 -22.32
N CYS A 23 26.44 19.77 -22.15
CA CYS A 23 25.21 20.16 -21.46
C CYS A 23 23.97 19.62 -22.18
N LEU A 24 23.92 19.74 -23.52
CA LEU A 24 22.82 19.20 -24.31
C LEU A 24 22.71 17.67 -24.18
N ILE A 25 23.84 16.97 -24.20
CA ILE A 25 23.88 15.50 -24.00
C ILE A 25 23.36 15.15 -22.59
N ALA A 26 23.80 15.88 -21.56
CA ALA A 26 23.36 15.65 -20.19
C ALA A 26 21.85 15.88 -20.02
N ILE A 27 21.30 16.93 -20.62
CA ILE A 27 19.86 17.20 -20.62
C ILE A 27 19.08 16.08 -21.31
N ALA A 28 19.57 15.57 -22.43
CA ALA A 28 18.92 14.45 -23.13
C ALA A 28 18.88 13.19 -22.27
N LEU A 29 19.99 12.83 -21.64
CA LEU A 29 20.06 11.67 -20.73
C LEU A 29 19.16 11.85 -19.50
N LEU A 30 19.13 13.05 -18.92
CA LEU A 30 18.28 13.37 -17.78
C LEU A 30 16.80 13.21 -18.13
N ASN A 31 16.37 13.67 -19.31
CA ASN A 31 14.98 13.53 -19.76
C ASN A 31 14.57 12.06 -19.90
N ILE A 32 15.45 11.22 -20.48
CA ILE A 32 15.19 9.77 -20.58
C ILE A 32 15.06 9.15 -19.19
N TYR A 33 15.95 9.52 -18.26
CA TYR A 33 15.92 9.03 -16.89
C TYR A 33 14.63 9.43 -16.15
N ILE A 34 14.24 10.71 -16.24
CA ILE A 34 13.01 11.24 -15.62
C ILE A 34 11.77 10.57 -16.21
N TYR A 35 11.74 10.35 -17.53
CA TYR A 35 10.64 9.66 -18.18
C TYR A 35 10.47 8.24 -17.64
N ASN A 36 11.56 7.46 -17.58
CA ASN A 36 11.52 6.10 -17.05
C ASN A 36 11.12 6.04 -15.58
N GLN A 37 11.60 6.98 -14.76
CA GLN A 37 11.19 7.13 -13.36
C GLN A 37 9.70 7.42 -13.24
N ASN A 38 9.16 8.34 -14.04
CA ASN A 38 7.74 8.69 -14.00
C ASN A 38 6.83 7.53 -14.42
N VAL A 39 7.23 6.75 -15.44
CA VAL A 39 6.46 5.56 -15.84
C VAL A 39 6.45 4.54 -14.71
N ASN A 40 7.60 4.22 -14.13
CA ASN A 40 7.70 3.27 -13.03
C ASN A 40 6.92 3.75 -11.78
N LEU A 41 6.97 5.05 -11.48
CA LEU A 41 6.22 5.65 -10.38
C LEU A 41 4.72 5.56 -10.61
N LYS A 42 4.25 5.78 -11.85
CA LYS A 42 2.83 5.64 -12.20
C LYS A 42 2.34 4.21 -12.01
N ASP A 43 3.13 3.23 -12.39
CA ASP A 43 2.78 1.81 -12.23
C ASP A 43 2.71 1.42 -10.75
N LEU A 44 3.66 1.89 -9.93
CA LEU A 44 3.62 1.70 -8.47
C LEU A 44 2.39 2.34 -7.84
N LEU A 45 2.07 3.59 -8.20
CA LEU A 45 0.87 4.27 -7.71
C LEU A 45 -0.42 3.55 -8.09
N ASN A 46 -0.50 2.99 -9.31
CA ASN A 46 -1.66 2.22 -9.74
C ASN A 46 -1.78 0.90 -8.96
N ALA A 47 -0.66 0.22 -8.71
CA ALA A 47 -0.66 -0.99 -7.89
C ALA A 47 -1.08 -0.70 -6.45
N ASP A 48 -0.61 0.39 -5.86
CA ASP A 48 -0.96 0.80 -4.50
C ASP A 48 -2.45 1.20 -4.40
N ASN A 49 -2.97 1.95 -5.39
CA ASN A 49 -4.39 2.30 -5.43
C ASN A 49 -5.29 1.06 -5.55
N LYS A 50 -4.92 0.10 -6.39
CA LYS A 50 -5.66 -1.16 -6.52
C LYS A 50 -5.68 -1.93 -5.20
N LYS A 51 -4.55 -1.93 -4.48
CA LYS A 51 -4.45 -2.59 -3.18
C LYS A 51 -5.32 -1.91 -2.12
N LEU A 52 -5.43 -0.58 -2.16
CA LEU A 52 -6.34 0.19 -1.29
C LEU A 52 -7.81 -0.13 -1.58
N GLU A 53 -8.20 -0.23 -2.85
CA GLU A 53 -9.55 -0.61 -3.26
C GLU A 53 -9.88 -2.04 -2.79
N GLU A 54 -8.95 -3.00 -2.97
CA GLU A 54 -9.09 -4.37 -2.46
C GLU A 54 -9.24 -4.41 -0.93
N LEU A 55 -8.47 -3.59 -0.20
CA LEU A 55 -8.55 -3.46 1.25
C LEU A 55 -9.89 -2.86 1.70
N GLU A 56 -10.42 -1.87 0.96
CA GLU A 56 -11.72 -1.26 1.26
C GLU A 56 -12.86 -2.26 1.06
N VAL A 57 -12.84 -3.01 -0.03
CA VAL A 57 -13.78 -4.10 -0.30
C VAL A 57 -13.70 -5.18 0.78
N ALA A 58 -12.50 -5.63 1.12
CA ALA A 58 -12.30 -6.63 2.18
C ALA A 58 -12.78 -6.13 3.55
N ASN A 59 -12.59 -4.84 3.86
CA ASN A 59 -13.08 -4.24 5.10
C ASN A 59 -14.63 -4.21 5.13
N ALA A 60 -15.25 -3.80 4.02
CA ALA A 60 -16.70 -3.80 3.89
C ALA A 60 -17.29 -5.21 4.00
N GLU A 61 -16.65 -6.20 3.37
CA GLU A 61 -17.04 -7.61 3.45
C GLU A 61 -16.88 -8.16 4.87
N PHE A 62 -15.76 -7.85 5.53
CA PHE A 62 -15.55 -8.25 6.92
C PHE A 62 -16.60 -7.66 7.86
N LYS A 63 -16.91 -6.36 7.71
CA LYS A 63 -18.00 -5.72 8.46
C LYS A 63 -19.33 -6.40 8.19
N ASN A 64 -19.66 -6.68 6.93
CA ASN A 64 -20.90 -7.34 6.57
C ASN A 64 -21.00 -8.74 7.21
N ASN A 65 -19.93 -9.54 7.13
CA ASN A 65 -19.87 -10.87 7.74
C ASN A 65 -19.97 -10.81 9.27
N PHE A 66 -19.33 -9.83 9.90
CA PHE A 66 -19.44 -9.60 11.33
C PHE A 66 -20.88 -9.25 11.72
N TYR A 67 -21.51 -8.29 11.03
CA TYR A 67 -22.89 -7.91 11.29
C TYR A 67 -23.85 -9.07 11.04
N GLN A 68 -23.65 -9.90 10.01
CA GLN A 68 -24.46 -11.09 9.80
C GLN A 68 -24.30 -12.11 10.94
N THR A 69 -23.10 -12.28 11.47
CA THR A 69 -22.85 -13.24 12.56
C THR A 69 -23.41 -12.74 13.89
N VAL A 70 -23.32 -11.44 14.15
CA VAL A 70 -23.69 -10.82 15.43
C VAL A 70 -25.11 -10.23 15.41
N ASP A 71 -25.80 -10.23 14.27
CA ASP A 71 -27.19 -9.75 14.22
C ASP A 71 -28.03 -10.59 15.20
N SER A 72 -28.62 -9.88 16.16
CA SER A 72 -29.56 -10.40 17.14
C SER A 72 -30.65 -11.30 16.55
N ARG A 73 -31.03 -11.11 15.27
CA ARG A 73 -31.98 -11.97 14.56
C ARG A 73 -31.39 -13.34 14.25
N ASN A 74 -30.14 -13.38 13.80
CA ASN A 74 -29.42 -14.63 13.52
C ASN A 74 -29.04 -15.34 14.82
N LEU A 75 -28.60 -14.59 15.84
CA LEU A 75 -28.34 -15.14 17.17
C LEU A 75 -29.60 -15.70 17.83
N ASN A 76 -30.75 -15.05 17.70
CA ASN A 76 -32.03 -15.60 18.19
C ASN A 76 -32.50 -16.82 17.40
N ALA A 77 -32.27 -16.85 16.08
CA ALA A 77 -32.59 -18.02 15.26
C ALA A 77 -31.72 -19.22 15.64
N LEU A 78 -30.40 -19.01 15.81
CA LEU A 78 -29.45 -20.00 16.31
C LEU A 78 -29.81 -20.46 17.74
N ALA A 79 -30.12 -19.53 18.64
CA ALA A 79 -30.55 -19.85 20.00
C ALA A 79 -31.79 -20.73 20.01
N LYS A 80 -32.81 -20.41 19.18
CA LYS A 80 -34.00 -21.24 19.04
C LYS A 80 -33.71 -22.62 18.46
N GLN A 81 -32.82 -22.72 17.46
CA GLN A 81 -32.41 -24.02 16.89
C GLN A 81 -31.64 -24.89 17.89
N LEU A 82 -30.80 -24.27 18.72
CA LEU A 82 -30.05 -24.94 19.79
C LEU A 82 -30.90 -25.20 21.05
N GLY A 83 -32.18 -24.82 21.04
CA GLY A 83 -33.09 -24.97 22.18
C GLY A 83 -32.80 -24.04 23.36
N LEU A 84 -31.94 -23.03 23.15
CA LEU A 84 -31.56 -22.04 24.15
C LEU A 84 -32.72 -21.05 24.37
N ARG A 85 -32.98 -20.74 25.64
CA ARG A 85 -34.01 -19.77 26.05
C ARG A 85 -33.36 -18.61 26.78
N GLU A 86 -33.93 -17.43 26.60
CA GLU A 86 -33.47 -16.22 27.29
C GLU A 86 -33.73 -16.37 28.80
N GLU A 87 -32.65 -16.38 29.59
CA GLU A 87 -32.73 -16.47 31.04
C GLU A 87 -32.92 -15.06 31.61
N ARG A 88 -34.07 -14.82 32.24
CA ARG A 88 -34.45 -13.49 32.74
C ARG A 88 -33.66 -13.02 33.97
N GLN A 89 -33.01 -13.96 34.68
CA GLN A 89 -32.22 -13.69 35.90
C GLN A 89 -31.02 -14.64 35.96
N PRO A 90 -29.94 -14.37 35.20
CA PRO A 90 -28.75 -15.21 35.23
C PRO A 90 -28.04 -15.07 36.58
N ARG A 91 -28.03 -16.14 37.39
CA ARG A 91 -27.34 -16.19 38.69
C ARG A 91 -25.81 -16.27 38.58
N TYR A 92 -25.25 -16.34 37.38
CA TYR A 92 -23.81 -16.54 37.16
C TYR A 92 -22.94 -15.30 37.45
N PHE A 93 -23.55 -14.12 37.62
CA PHE A 93 -22.85 -12.89 37.99
C PHE A 93 -22.87 -12.60 39.48
N ASP A 94 -23.68 -13.34 40.25
CA ASP A 94 -23.66 -13.26 41.72
C ASP A 94 -22.43 -14.04 42.19
N GLY A 95 -21.40 -13.31 42.62
CA GLY A 95 -20.09 -13.82 43.02
C GLY A 95 -20.08 -14.68 44.30
N GLU A 96 -21.12 -15.47 44.57
CA GLU A 96 -21.08 -16.52 45.57
C GLU A 96 -20.80 -17.85 44.87
N SER A 97 -19.52 -18.20 44.85
CA SER A 97 -19.03 -19.56 44.63
C SER A 97 -19.74 -20.50 45.60
N THR A 98 -20.81 -21.14 45.16
CA THR A 98 -21.48 -22.18 45.93
C THR A 98 -20.82 -23.51 45.59
N ASP A 99 -20.06 -23.98 46.57
CA ASP A 99 -19.44 -25.29 46.68
C ASP A 99 -20.41 -26.43 46.28
N PRO A 100 -19.96 -27.43 45.52
CA PRO A 100 -20.81 -28.51 45.05
C PRO A 100 -20.87 -29.66 46.06
N LEU A 101 -21.34 -29.45 47.31
CA LEU A 101 -21.52 -30.56 48.28
C LEU A 101 -22.66 -30.33 49.28
N ALA A 102 -23.89 -30.12 48.81
CA ALA A 102 -25.07 -30.12 49.68
C ALA A 102 -26.27 -30.85 49.05
N TYR A 103 -26.07 -32.14 48.74
CA TYR A 103 -27.16 -33.12 48.69
C TYR A 103 -26.65 -34.44 49.28
N GLN A 104 -26.71 -34.53 50.62
CA GLN A 104 -26.89 -35.77 51.38
C GLN A 104 -28.06 -35.57 52.33
#